data_AF-A0A6C0LGM2-F1
#
_entry.id   AF-A0A6C0LGM2-F1
#
_cell.length_a   1.000
_cell.length_b   1.000
_cell.length_c   1.000
_cell.angle_alpha   90.00
_cell.angle_beta   90.00
_cell.angle_gamma   90.00
#
_symmetry.space_group_name_H-M   'P 1'
#
loop_
_entity.id
_entity.type
_entity.pdbx_description
1 polymer ?
#
loop_
_entity_poly.entity_id
_entity_poly.type
_entity_poly.pdbx_seq_one_letter_code
_entity_poly.pdbx_strand_id
1 'polypeptide(L)' 'MDITELNIGFIYKNTMQTIIDIINEVFTFINNPSTYKEFKEIFFKKERLFYIGIIFVILSFVIYFIDGVSI' A
#
# COMPACT_ATOMS: atom_id res chain seq x y z
N MET A 1 -13.67 -6.89 7.60
CA MET A 1 -13.02 -6.03 8.61
C MET A 1 -14.15 -5.33 9.33
N ASP A 2 -14.27 -5.56 10.64
CA ASP A 2 -15.23 -4.82 11.45
C ASP A 2 -14.62 -3.46 11.81
N ILE A 3 -15.36 -2.38 11.56
CA ILE A 3 -14.86 -1.01 11.76
C ILE A 3 -14.70 -0.65 13.24
N THR A 4 -15.37 -1.38 14.13
CA THR A 4 -15.34 -1.16 15.58
C THR A 4 -14.04 -1.63 16.23
N GLU A 5 -13.26 -2.47 15.55
CA GLU A 5 -11.96 -2.99 16.02
C GLU A 5 -10.77 -2.16 15.50
N LEU A 6 -11.05 -1.15 14.67
CA LEU A 6 -10.02 -0.29 14.08
C LEU A 6 -9.48 0.69 15.11
N ASN A 7 -8.31 0.38 15.66
CA ASN A 7 -7.48 1.37 16.34
C ASN A 7 -6.30 1.80 15.47
N ILE A 8 -5.69 2.94 15.82
CA ILE A 8 -4.57 3.53 15.07
C ILE A 8 -3.37 2.58 14.98
N GLY A 9 -3.05 1.86 16.06
CA GLY A 9 -1.98 0.86 16.08
C GLY A 9 -2.25 -0.35 15.18
N PHE A 10 -3.50 -0.80 15.10
CA PHE A 10 -3.91 -1.87 14.18
C PHE A 10 -3.78 -1.41 12.72
N ILE A 11 -4.28 -0.21 12.41
CA ILE A 11 -4.16 0.39 11.07
C ILE A 11 -2.68 0.54 10.69
N TYR A 12 -1.87 1.08 11.59
CA TYR A 12 -0.43 1.27 11.37
C TYR A 12 0.26 -0.07 11.08
N LYS A 13 0.06 -1.06 11.95
CA LYS A 13 0.67 -2.39 11.82
C LYS A 13 0.34 -3.04 10.48
N ASN A 14 -0.94 -3.05 10.12
CA ASN A 14 -1.39 -3.70 8.89
C ASN A 14 -1.03 -2.90 7.62
N THR A 15 -0.99 -1.56 7.71
CA THR A 15 -0.48 -0.73 6.62
C THR A 15 1.00 -1.02 6.37
N MET A 16 1.82 -1.10 7.41
CA MET A 16 3.25 -1.44 7.28
C MET A 16 3.43 -2.85 6.73
N GLN A 17 2.66 -3.83 7.21
CA GLN A 17 2.71 -5.19 6.67
C GLN A 17 2.33 -5.21 5.18
N THR A 18 1.29 -4.46 4.80
CA THR A 18 0.87 -4.34 3.40
C THR A 18 1.98 -3.78 2.51
N ILE A 19 2.73 -2.78 2.98
CA ILE A 19 3.88 -2.23 2.25
C ILE A 19 4.96 -3.29 2.05
N ILE A 20 5.34 -4.01 3.12
CA ILE A 20 6.36 -5.07 3.07
C ILE A 20 5.95 -6.17 2.09
N ASP A 21 4.70 -6.60 2.17
CA ASP A 21 4.15 -7.64 1.29
C ASP A 21 4.21 -7.21 -0.19
N ILE A 22 3.79 -5.98 -0.50
CA ILE A 22 3.84 -5.44 -1.86
C ILE A 22 5.28 -5.41 -2.36
N ILE A 23 6.22 -4.92 -1.54
CA ILE A 23 7.64 -4.87 -1.90
C ILE A 23 8.15 -6.28 -2.24
N ASN A 24 7.91 -7.25 -1.36
CA ASN A 24 8.35 -8.63 -1.56
C ASN A 24 7.74 -9.25 -2.82
N GLU A 25 6.44 -9.08 -3.04
CA GLU A 25 5.75 -9.62 -4.21
C GLU A 25 6.24 -8.96 -5.51
N VAL A 26 6.53 -7.65 -5.50
CA VAL A 26 7.15 -6.96 -6.64
C VAL A 26 8.55 -7.51 -6.91
N PHE A 27 9.37 -7.72 -5.88
CA PHE A 27 10.69 -8.34 -6.07
C PHE A 27 10.60 -9.76 -6.62
N THR A 28 9.64 -10.56 -6.15
CA THR A 28 9.39 -11.90 -6.71
C THR A 28 8.99 -11.81 -8.17
N PHE A 29 8.07 -10.91 -8.53
CA PHE A 29 7.64 -10.70 -9.91
C PHE A 29 8.78 -10.23 -10.83
N ILE A 30 9.65 -9.33 -10.36
CA ILE A 30 10.80 -8.86 -11.16
C ILE A 30 11.78 -10.02 -11.43
N ASN A 31 12.01 -10.89 -10.45
CA ASN A 31 12.93 -12.02 -10.58
C ASN A 31 12.34 -13.19 -11.38
N ASN A 32 11.01 -13.36 -11.38
CA ASN A 32 10.32 -14.37 -12.14
C ASN A 32 9.08 -13.75 -12.81
N PRO A 33 9.27 -13.04 -13.94
CA PRO A 33 8.21 -12.27 -14.57
C PRO A 33 7.09 -13.19 -15.00
N SER A 34 5.90 -12.92 -14.47
CA SER A 34 4.68 -13.62 -14.79
C SER A 34 3.71 -12.72 -15.57
N THR A 35 2.44 -13.10 -15.64
CA THR A 35 1.46 -12.37 -16.43
C THR A 35 1.19 -10.98 -15.84
N TYR A 36 0.93 -9.98 -16.68
CA TYR A 36 0.49 -8.64 -16.24
C TYR A 36 -0.73 -8.65 -15.28
N LYS A 37 -1.59 -9.66 -15.39
CA LYS A 37 -2.70 -9.89 -14.47
C LYS A 37 -2.21 -10.11 -13.02
N GLU A 38 -1.17 -10.92 -12.85
CA GLU A 38 -0.60 -11.22 -11.54
C GLU A 38 0.07 -9.98 -10.94
N PHE A 39 0.73 -9.15 -11.77
CA PHE A 39 1.26 -7.86 -11.33
C PHE A 39 0.19 -6.94 -10.75
N LYS A 40 -0.99 -6.87 -11.39
CA LYS A 40 -2.13 -6.10 -10.83
C LYS A 40 -2.61 -6.68 -9.51
N GLU A 41 -2.63 -8.00 -9.37
CA GLU A 41 -3.08 -8.66 -8.14
C GLU A 41 -2.16 -8.37 -6.95
N ILE A 42 -0.87 -8.10 -7.16
CA ILE A 42 0.06 -7.69 -6.08
C ILE A 42 -0.48 -6.48 -5.30
N PHE A 43 -0.98 -5.49 -6.03
CA PHE A 43 -1.54 -4.27 -5.46
C PHE A 43 -3.03 -4.43 -5.16
N PHE A 44 -3.84 -4.96 -6.07
CA PHE A 44 -5.30 -4.88 -5.95
C PHE A 44 -5.95 -6.10 -5.26
N LYS A 45 -5.20 -6.88 -4.49
CA LYS A 45 -5.75 -7.92 -3.60
C LYS A 45 -6.81 -7.32 -2.67
N LYS A 46 -7.99 -7.93 -2.64
CA LYS A 46 -9.19 -7.44 -1.94
C LYS A 46 -8.94 -7.08 -0.47
N GLU A 47 -8.07 -7.84 0.20
CA GLU A 47 -7.72 -7.68 1.61
C GLU A 47 -6.85 -6.46 1.90
N ARG A 48 -6.09 -6.00 0.91
CA ARG A 48 -5.12 -4.90 1.04
C ARG A 48 -5.64 -3.56 0.54
N LEU A 49 -6.78 -3.55 -0.18
CA LEU A 49 -7.36 -2.34 -0.77
C LEU A 49 -7.55 -1.20 0.24
N PHE A 50 -8.02 -1.51 1.45
CA PHE A 50 -8.19 -0.52 2.51
C PHE A 50 -6.86 0.16 2.88
N TYR A 51 -5.83 -0.64 3.12
CA TYR A 51 -4.50 -0.14 3.51
C TYR A 51 -3.79 0.59 2.35
N ILE A 52 -4.01 0.17 1.11
CA ILE A 52 -3.51 0.87 -0.07
C ILE A 52 -4.14 2.25 -0.23
N GLY A 53 -5.44 2.38 0.07
CA GLY A 53 -6.09 3.68 0.15
C GLY A 53 -5.39 4.60 1.16
N ILE A 54 -5.07 4.08 2.35
CA ILE A 54 -4.33 4.83 3.38
C ILE A 54 -2.95 5.25 2.88
N ILE A 55 -2.21 4.35 2.21
CA ILE A 55 -0.90 4.65 1.62
C ILE A 55 -1.03 5.81 0.63
N PHE A 56 -2.02 5.79 -0.26
CA PHE A 56 -2.22 6.85 -1.25
C PHE A 56 -2.59 8.19 -0.61
N VAL A 57 -3.40 8.19 0.46
CA VAL A 57 -3.69 9.41 1.22
C VAL A 57 -2.41 10.00 1.81
N ILE A 58 -1.57 9.17 2.45
CA ILE A 58 -0.29 9.60 3.01
C ILE A 58 0.63 10.14 1.90
N LEU A 59 0.77 9.42 0.78
CA LEU A 59 1.59 9.86 -0.35
C LEU A 59 1.09 11.17 -0.97
N SER A 60 -0.23 11.38 -1.04
CA SER A 60 -0.81 12.64 -1.48
C SER A 60 -0.37 13.80 -0.60
N PHE A 61 -0.37 13.62 0.74
CA PHE A 61 0.16 14.62 1.64
C PHE A 61 1.66 14.85 1.44
N VAL A 62 2.44 13.78 1.29
CA VAL A 62 3.89 13.88 1.03
C VAL A 62 4.16 14.71 -0.22
N ILE A 63 3.47 14.43 -1.33
CA ILE A 63 3.62 15.17 -2.59
C ILE A 63 3.22 16.64 -2.40
N TYR A 64 2.09 16.90 -1.73
CA TYR A 64 1.64 18.26 -1.42
C TYR A 64 2.68 19.05 -0.61
N PHE A 65 3.29 18.44 0.40
CA PHE A 65 4.34 19.09 1.21
C PHE A 65 5.62 19.35 0.41
N ILE A 66 6.04 18.42 -0.46
CA ILE A 66 7.22 18.61 -1.30
C ILE A 66 7.01 19.79 -2.25
N ASP A 67 5.83 19.88 -2.86
CA ASP A 67 5.48 20.96 -3.80
C ASP A 67 5.35 22.32 -3.07
N GLY A 68 4.70 22.34 -1.91
CA GLY A 68 4.51 23.55 -1.11
C GLY A 68 5.81 24.14 -0.51
N VAL A 69 6.89 23.35 -0.39
CA VAL A 69 8.21 23.84 0.05
C VAL A 69 8.99 24.51 -1.08
N SER A 70 8.58 24.31 -2.34
CA SER A 70 9.24 24.89 -3.52
C SER A 70 8.73 26.31 -3.87
N ILE A 71 7.93 26.93 -3.00
CA ILE A 71 7.41 28.31 -3.11
C ILE A 71 8.23 29.26 -2.24
#